data_AF-A0A1R1X4V4-F1
#
_entry.id   AF-A0A1R1X4V4-F1
#
_cell.length_a   1.000
_cell.length_b   1.000
_cell.length_c   1.000
_cell.angle_alpha   90.00
_cell.angle_beta   90.00
_cell.angle_gamma   90.00
#
_symmetry.space_group_name_H-M   'P 1'
#
loop_
_entity.id
_entity.type
_entity.pdbx_description
1 polymer ?
#
loop_
_entity_poly.entity_id
_entity_poly.type
_entity_poly.pdbx_seq_one_letter_code
_entity_poly.pdbx_strand_id
1 'polypeptide(L)'
;MLAKALNLQDDDVVSNANPLTMKIIMDALHNNQDIQNKSDVEIWIERLNTMLKHTDEIFGDHPDGYTWEQCADYLNLSVEELKLKIRADLYPIRADYLQIFRRTKHVFSETLRVVKFRQTCEESTSADVYNQLGSLMNDSQESCDKLFDCSCTELNELCQIARESGSIGSRLTGAGWGGCTISLVPESMVDNFIKDVKEKYYGKRYPNLTQEELNNSIFSTRPGSGMYLYSV
;
A
#
# COMPACT_ATOMS: atom_id res chain seq x y z
N MET A 1 -9.11 10.72 -14.31
CA MET A 1 -8.98 9.90 -15.54
C MET A 1 -9.81 8.64 -15.43
N LEU A 2 -9.63 7.81 -14.40
CA LEU A 2 -10.39 6.55 -14.23
C LEU A 2 -11.92 6.73 -14.30
N ALA A 3 -12.49 7.72 -13.60
CA ALA A 3 -13.93 8.01 -13.68
C ALA A 3 -14.41 8.29 -15.11
N LYS A 4 -13.64 9.07 -15.89
CA LYS A 4 -13.95 9.37 -17.29
C LYS A 4 -13.85 8.11 -18.16
N ALA A 5 -12.80 7.31 -17.96
CA ALA A 5 -12.59 6.05 -18.68
C ALA A 5 -13.75 5.05 -18.48
N LEU A 6 -14.36 5.06 -17.29
CA LEU A 6 -15.49 4.21 -16.92
C LEU A 6 -16.86 4.85 -17.22
N ASN A 7 -16.89 6.03 -17.88
CA ASN A 7 -18.11 6.79 -18.18
C ASN A 7 -18.93 7.20 -16.93
N LEU A 8 -18.25 7.50 -15.82
CA LEU A 8 -18.86 7.88 -14.54
C LEU A 8 -18.79 9.39 -14.26
N GLN A 9 -18.38 10.21 -15.22
CA GLN A 9 -18.16 11.65 -14.99
C GLN A 9 -19.46 12.43 -14.70
N ASP A 10 -20.59 11.93 -15.19
CA ASP A 10 -21.92 12.53 -15.00
C ASP A 10 -22.72 11.86 -13.88
N ASP A 11 -22.12 10.87 -13.18
CA ASP A 11 -22.73 10.29 -11.98
C ASP A 11 -22.80 11.36 -10.87
N ASP A 12 -23.95 11.46 -10.20
CA ASP A 12 -24.21 12.50 -9.20
C ASP A 12 -23.22 12.44 -8.02
N VAL A 13 -22.79 11.25 -7.61
CA VAL A 13 -21.83 11.10 -6.49
C VAL A 13 -20.43 11.46 -6.96
N VAL A 14 -20.03 11.02 -8.15
CA VAL A 14 -18.69 11.28 -8.70
C VAL A 14 -18.49 12.75 -9.06
N SER A 15 -19.48 13.38 -9.71
CA SER A 15 -19.40 14.77 -10.17
C SER A 15 -19.33 15.77 -9.02
N ASN A 16 -19.95 15.47 -7.88
CA ASN A 16 -19.98 16.32 -6.68
C ASN A 16 -18.85 16.02 -5.68
N ALA A 17 -18.03 14.98 -5.89
CA ALA A 17 -16.98 14.58 -4.95
C ALA A 17 -15.76 15.51 -4.98
N ASN A 18 -15.37 16.04 -3.81
CA ASN A 18 -14.14 16.81 -3.64
C ASN A 18 -13.51 16.56 -2.24
N PRO A 19 -12.43 15.77 -2.11
CA PRO A 19 -11.69 15.13 -3.20
C PRO A 19 -12.44 13.91 -3.78
N LEU A 20 -12.30 13.69 -5.09
CA LEU A 20 -12.73 12.45 -5.74
C LEU A 20 -11.72 11.34 -5.43
N THR A 21 -12.19 10.25 -4.79
CA THR A 21 -11.34 9.12 -4.38
C THR A 21 -11.59 7.88 -5.22
N MET A 22 -10.62 6.96 -5.25
CA MET A 22 -10.76 5.67 -5.94
C MET A 22 -11.90 4.81 -5.37
N LYS A 23 -12.20 4.94 -4.06
CA LYS A 23 -13.34 4.27 -3.43
C LYS A 23 -14.66 4.80 -3.99
N ILE A 24 -14.82 6.13 -4.11
CA ILE A 24 -16.03 6.74 -4.67
C ILE A 24 -16.26 6.23 -6.11
N ILE A 25 -15.21 6.17 -6.93
CA ILE A 25 -15.29 5.64 -8.29
C ILE A 25 -15.70 4.16 -8.30
N MET A 26 -15.07 3.34 -7.46
CA MET A 26 -15.41 1.92 -7.33
C MET A 26 -16.86 1.71 -6.88
N ASP A 27 -17.34 2.48 -5.90
CA ASP A 27 -18.72 2.38 -5.41
C ASP A 27 -19.72 2.81 -6.49
N ALA A 28 -19.45 3.91 -7.21
CA ALA A 28 -20.30 4.38 -8.31
C ALA A 28 -20.38 3.35 -9.46
N LEU A 29 -19.25 2.72 -9.82
CA LEU A 29 -19.21 1.68 -10.86
C LEU A 29 -20.12 0.49 -10.53
N HIS A 30 -20.17 0.10 -9.26
CA HIS A 30 -20.94 -1.04 -8.79
C HIS A 30 -22.30 -0.64 -8.19
N ASN A 31 -22.70 0.62 -8.33
CA ASN A 31 -23.99 1.10 -7.86
C ASN A 31 -25.10 0.32 -8.58
N ASN A 32 -26.06 -0.23 -7.83
CA ASN A 32 -27.13 -1.12 -8.32
C ASN A 32 -26.67 -2.51 -8.85
N GLN A 33 -25.43 -2.95 -8.56
CA GLN A 33 -24.95 -4.30 -8.85
C GLN A 33 -24.81 -5.16 -7.59
N ASP A 34 -25.70 -4.97 -6.61
CA ASP A 34 -25.63 -5.71 -5.35
C ASP A 34 -25.71 -7.22 -5.60
N ILE A 35 -24.62 -7.91 -5.24
CA ILE A 35 -24.48 -9.33 -5.44
C ILE A 35 -25.21 -10.03 -4.31
N GLN A 36 -26.39 -10.58 -4.61
CA GLN A 36 -27.17 -11.33 -3.64
C GLN A 36 -26.38 -12.54 -3.13
N ASN A 37 -26.49 -12.82 -1.82
CA ASN A 37 -25.91 -13.97 -1.14
C ASN A 37 -24.37 -13.98 -0.99
N LYS A 38 -23.72 -12.80 -0.93
CA LYS A 38 -22.30 -12.68 -0.57
C LYS A 38 -22.11 -11.85 0.69
N SER A 39 -21.07 -12.17 1.46
CA SER A 39 -20.59 -11.35 2.57
C SER A 39 -19.97 -10.05 2.08
N ASP A 40 -19.87 -9.05 2.97
CA ASP A 40 -19.21 -7.78 2.66
C ASP A 40 -17.76 -7.98 2.17
N VAL A 41 -17.02 -8.92 2.78
CA VAL A 41 -15.63 -9.23 2.39
C VAL A 41 -15.56 -9.75 0.97
N GLU A 42 -16.43 -10.69 0.61
CA GLU A 42 -16.49 -11.25 -0.75
C GLU A 42 -16.86 -10.19 -1.79
N ILE A 43 -17.83 -9.32 -1.47
CA ILE A 43 -18.22 -8.20 -2.33
C ILE A 43 -17.02 -7.28 -2.56
N TRP A 44 -16.28 -6.91 -1.51
CA TRP A 44 -15.09 -6.07 -1.63
C TRP A 44 -13.99 -6.71 -2.47
N ILE A 45 -13.72 -8.00 -2.28
CA ILE A 45 -12.73 -8.74 -3.08
C ILE A 45 -13.11 -8.70 -4.57
N GLU A 46 -14.38 -8.96 -4.89
CA GLU A 46 -14.84 -8.94 -6.29
C GLU A 46 -14.73 -7.55 -6.91
N ARG A 47 -15.23 -6.51 -6.22
CA ARG A 47 -15.15 -5.13 -6.69
C ARG A 47 -13.70 -4.70 -6.94
N LEU A 48 -12.79 -5.01 -6.02
CA LEU A 48 -11.37 -4.67 -6.17
C LEU A 48 -10.70 -5.42 -7.32
N ASN A 49 -11.04 -6.69 -7.55
CA ASN A 49 -10.55 -7.44 -8.71
C ASN A 49 -11.06 -6.84 -10.02
N THR A 50 -12.32 -6.42 -10.08
CA THR A 50 -12.88 -5.67 -11.23
C THR A 50 -12.12 -4.37 -11.47
N MET A 51 -11.84 -3.59 -10.42
CA MET A 51 -11.06 -2.36 -10.54
C MET A 51 -9.61 -2.60 -11.01
N LEU A 52 -8.98 -3.70 -10.56
CA LEU A 52 -7.65 -4.09 -11.03
C LEU A 52 -7.65 -4.43 -12.52
N LYS A 53 -8.64 -5.21 -12.97
CA LYS A 53 -8.81 -5.53 -14.40
C LYS A 53 -8.99 -4.26 -15.23
N HIS A 54 -9.87 -3.35 -14.81
CA HIS A 54 -10.05 -2.07 -15.50
C HIS A 54 -8.78 -1.21 -15.48
N THR A 55 -7.99 -1.24 -14.40
CA THR A 55 -6.72 -0.53 -14.34
C THR A 55 -5.75 -1.04 -15.42
N ASP A 56 -5.67 -2.35 -15.60
CA ASP A 56 -4.86 -2.98 -16.63
C ASP A 56 -5.38 -2.66 -18.05
N GLU A 57 -6.69 -2.71 -18.28
CA GLU A 57 -7.30 -2.42 -19.58
C GLU A 57 -7.20 -0.94 -19.98
N ILE A 58 -7.33 -0.01 -19.02
CA ILE A 58 -7.42 1.42 -19.30
C ILE A 58 -6.03 2.07 -19.36
N PHE A 59 -5.13 1.66 -18.47
CA PHE A 59 -3.83 2.32 -18.30
C PHE A 59 -2.64 1.41 -18.59
N GLY A 60 -2.85 0.11 -18.86
CA GLY A 60 -1.78 -0.87 -19.04
C GLY A 60 -0.87 -0.61 -20.24
N ASP A 61 -1.36 0.07 -21.28
CA ASP A 61 -0.56 0.45 -22.45
C ASP A 61 0.39 1.63 -22.19
N HIS A 62 0.27 2.30 -21.03
CA HIS A 62 1.13 3.41 -20.61
C HIS A 62 1.74 3.16 -19.22
N PRO A 63 2.54 2.09 -19.07
CA PRO A 63 3.04 1.65 -17.76
C PRO A 63 4.08 2.62 -17.15
N ASP A 64 4.67 3.48 -17.98
CA ASP A 64 5.67 4.48 -17.58
C ASP A 64 5.07 5.87 -17.30
N GLY A 65 3.74 5.99 -17.37
CA GLY A 65 3.00 7.18 -17.02
C GLY A 65 2.63 8.09 -18.20
N TYR A 66 2.03 9.22 -17.87
CA TYR A 66 1.50 10.21 -18.81
C TYR A 66 2.14 11.57 -18.54
N THR A 67 2.39 12.37 -19.57
CA THR A 67 2.75 13.78 -19.38
C THR A 67 1.55 14.59 -18.88
N TRP A 68 1.81 15.81 -18.41
CA TRP A 68 0.74 16.75 -18.01
C TRP A 68 -0.23 17.03 -19.16
N GLU A 69 0.29 17.22 -20.37
CA GLU A 69 -0.48 17.48 -21.59
C GLU A 69 -1.37 16.28 -21.91
N GLN A 70 -0.83 15.07 -21.89
CA GLN A 70 -1.62 13.86 -22.14
C GLN A 70 -2.75 13.69 -21.12
N CYS A 71 -2.48 13.96 -19.83
CA CYS A 71 -3.52 13.92 -18.80
C CYS A 71 -4.57 15.02 -19.00
N ALA A 72 -4.15 16.23 -19.37
CA ALA A 72 -5.04 17.37 -19.61
C ALA A 72 -5.95 17.12 -20.82
N ASP A 73 -5.37 16.66 -21.94
CA ASP A 73 -6.08 16.23 -23.14
C ASP A 73 -7.07 15.11 -22.81
N TYR A 74 -6.62 14.08 -22.07
CA TYR A 74 -7.49 12.98 -21.64
C TYR A 74 -8.69 13.49 -20.85
N LEU A 75 -8.55 14.57 -20.08
CA LEU A 75 -9.60 15.13 -19.24
C LEU A 75 -10.40 16.26 -19.89
N ASN A 76 -10.06 16.67 -21.12
CA ASN A 76 -10.59 17.87 -21.77
C ASN A 76 -10.37 19.14 -20.91
N LEU A 77 -9.17 19.30 -20.35
CA LEU A 77 -8.75 20.46 -19.56
C LEU A 77 -7.49 21.06 -20.16
N SER A 78 -7.20 22.32 -19.83
CA SER A 78 -5.83 22.84 -19.94
C SER A 78 -4.93 22.27 -18.83
N VAL A 79 -3.61 22.30 -19.05
CA VAL A 79 -2.63 21.88 -18.04
C VAL A 79 -2.76 22.70 -16.75
N GLU A 80 -3.05 24.00 -16.86
CA GLU A 80 -3.21 24.88 -15.70
C GLU A 80 -4.48 24.56 -14.89
N GLU A 81 -5.60 24.27 -15.56
CA GLU A 81 -6.82 23.80 -14.88
C GLU A 81 -6.60 22.45 -14.18
N LEU A 82 -5.87 21.53 -14.82
CA LEU A 82 -5.51 20.25 -14.21
C LEU A 82 -4.67 20.45 -12.94
N LYS A 83 -3.63 21.29 -13.00
CA LYS A 83 -2.77 21.60 -11.85
C LYS A 83 -3.55 22.24 -10.69
N LEU A 84 -4.44 23.18 -10.98
CA LEU A 84 -5.32 23.78 -9.96
C LEU A 84 -6.26 22.73 -9.35
N LYS A 85 -6.82 21.84 -10.17
CA LYS A 85 -7.73 20.77 -9.72
C LYS A 85 -7.09 19.81 -8.71
N ILE A 86 -5.78 19.56 -8.83
CA ILE A 86 -5.03 18.70 -7.90
C ILE A 86 -4.26 19.47 -6.82
N ARG A 87 -4.55 20.77 -6.67
CA ARG A 87 -3.92 21.66 -5.68
C ARG A 87 -2.39 21.78 -5.80
N ALA A 88 -1.87 21.73 -7.04
CA ALA A 88 -0.45 21.96 -7.29
C ALA A 88 0.00 23.40 -6.97
N ASP A 89 -0.96 24.32 -6.77
CA ASP A 89 -0.74 25.67 -6.22
C ASP A 89 -0.31 25.66 -4.75
N LEU A 90 -0.83 24.72 -3.96
CA LEU A 90 -0.47 24.58 -2.54
C LEU A 90 0.68 23.62 -2.30
N TYR A 91 0.73 22.53 -3.07
CA TYR A 91 1.70 21.46 -2.92
C TYR A 91 2.49 21.34 -4.22
N PRO A 92 3.68 21.94 -4.32
CA PRO A 92 4.46 21.92 -5.55
C PRO A 92 4.78 20.50 -6.01
N ILE A 93 4.37 20.16 -7.23
CA ILE A 93 4.64 18.86 -7.85
C ILE A 93 5.74 19.03 -8.90
N ARG A 94 6.79 18.21 -8.80
CA ARG A 94 7.84 18.10 -9.82
C ARG A 94 7.79 16.70 -10.42
N ALA A 95 7.24 16.59 -11.62
CA ALA A 95 7.12 15.34 -12.33
C ALA A 95 7.06 15.61 -13.84
N ASP A 96 7.90 14.91 -14.60
CA ASP A 96 7.80 14.88 -16.06
C ASP A 96 6.67 13.93 -16.51
N TYR A 97 6.46 12.84 -15.75
CA TYR A 97 5.43 11.84 -15.97
C TYR A 97 4.64 11.55 -14.69
N LEU A 98 3.32 11.44 -14.84
CA LEU A 98 2.37 11.03 -13.81
C LEU A 98 2.14 9.52 -13.95
N GLN A 99 2.57 8.75 -12.93
CA GLN A 99 2.55 7.28 -12.91
C GLN A 99 1.14 6.69 -12.68
N ILE A 100 0.15 7.09 -13.48
CA ILE A 100 -1.27 6.78 -13.27
C ILE A 100 -1.52 5.27 -13.15
N PHE A 101 -0.95 4.46 -14.04
CA PHE A 101 -1.09 3.00 -14.01
C PHE A 101 -0.57 2.40 -12.69
N ARG A 102 0.71 2.64 -12.39
CA ARG A 102 1.37 2.01 -11.24
C ARG A 102 0.74 2.44 -9.91
N ARG A 103 0.42 3.74 -9.75
CA ARG A 103 -0.21 4.24 -8.51
C ARG A 103 -1.64 3.71 -8.33
N THR A 104 -2.43 3.65 -9.39
CA THR A 104 -3.79 3.08 -9.34
C THR A 104 -3.75 1.59 -9.00
N LYS A 105 -2.87 0.83 -9.67
CA LYS A 105 -2.69 -0.61 -9.43
C LYS A 105 -2.22 -0.90 -8.00
N HIS A 106 -1.31 -0.09 -7.47
CA HIS A 106 -0.88 -0.19 -6.07
C HIS A 106 -2.07 -0.01 -5.12
N VAL A 107 -2.83 1.09 -5.25
CA VAL A 107 -3.93 1.42 -4.32
C VAL A 107 -4.98 0.31 -4.27
N PHE A 108 -5.46 -0.18 -5.42
CA PHE A 108 -6.46 -1.25 -5.44
C PHE A 108 -5.90 -2.58 -4.94
N SER A 109 -4.67 -2.95 -5.35
CA SER A 109 -4.06 -4.21 -4.89
C SER A 109 -3.73 -4.20 -3.40
N GLU A 110 -3.32 -3.05 -2.84
CA GLU A 110 -3.05 -2.90 -1.41
C GLU A 110 -4.34 -2.95 -0.59
N THR A 111 -5.40 -2.29 -1.06
CA THR A 111 -6.73 -2.42 -0.44
C THR A 111 -7.22 -3.87 -0.46
N LEU A 112 -6.99 -4.59 -1.56
CA LEU A 112 -7.34 -6.01 -1.66
C LEU A 112 -6.54 -6.87 -0.68
N ARG A 113 -5.24 -6.59 -0.50
CA ARG A 113 -4.42 -7.26 0.51
C ARG A 113 -4.94 -7.02 1.92
N VAL A 114 -5.39 -5.81 2.25
CA VAL A 114 -5.99 -5.52 3.56
C VAL A 114 -7.26 -6.35 3.80
N VAL A 115 -8.16 -6.41 2.82
CA VAL A 115 -9.40 -7.20 2.92
C VAL A 115 -9.09 -8.69 3.08
N LYS A 116 -8.15 -9.23 2.28
CA LYS A 116 -7.69 -10.62 2.41
C LYS A 116 -6.99 -10.91 3.73
N PHE A 117 -6.20 -9.97 4.24
CA PHE A 117 -5.51 -10.11 5.53
C PHE A 117 -6.52 -10.21 6.66
N ARG A 118 -7.53 -9.32 6.66
CA ARG A 118 -8.66 -9.37 7.60
C ARG A 118 -9.40 -10.71 7.51
N GLN A 119 -9.80 -11.12 6.31
CA GLN A 119 -10.48 -12.39 6.08
C GLN A 119 -9.67 -13.58 6.63
N THR A 120 -8.37 -13.60 6.36
CA THR A 120 -7.46 -14.64 6.83
C THR A 120 -7.40 -14.67 8.37
N CYS A 121 -7.39 -13.51 9.02
CA CYS A 121 -7.44 -13.43 10.49
C CYS A 121 -8.78 -13.88 11.08
N GLU A 122 -9.91 -13.61 10.42
CA GLU A 122 -11.25 -13.89 10.92
C GLU A 122 -11.70 -15.33 10.66
N GLU A 123 -11.34 -15.91 9.51
CA GLU A 123 -11.92 -17.17 9.02
C GLU A 123 -10.94 -18.34 9.06
N SER A 124 -9.63 -18.10 9.07
CA SER A 124 -8.66 -19.19 8.96
C SER A 124 -8.56 -20.00 10.25
N THR A 125 -8.96 -21.26 10.17
CA THR A 125 -8.65 -22.30 11.16
C THR A 125 -7.41 -23.14 10.77
N SER A 126 -6.77 -22.77 9.67
CA SER A 126 -5.62 -23.49 9.12
C SER A 126 -4.36 -23.30 9.95
N ALA A 127 -3.57 -24.36 10.09
CA ALA A 127 -2.21 -24.28 10.62
C ALA A 127 -1.29 -23.37 9.78
N ASP A 128 -1.68 -23.06 8.55
CA ASP A 128 -0.92 -22.27 7.58
C ASP A 128 -1.24 -20.75 7.61
N VAL A 129 -2.10 -20.31 8.54
CA VAL A 129 -2.58 -18.93 8.61
C VAL A 129 -1.44 -17.89 8.59
N TYR A 130 -0.36 -18.14 9.32
CA TYR A 130 0.76 -17.19 9.39
C TYR A 130 1.53 -17.07 8.08
N ASN A 131 1.66 -18.15 7.31
CA ASN A 131 2.31 -18.11 5.99
C ASN A 131 1.48 -17.32 4.99
N GLN A 132 0.15 -17.46 5.05
CA GLN A 132 -0.76 -16.67 4.22
C GLN A 132 -0.66 -15.18 4.55
N LEU A 133 -0.66 -14.82 5.85
CA LEU A 133 -0.46 -13.43 6.30
C LEU A 133 0.91 -12.90 5.89
N GLY A 134 1.97 -13.70 6.04
CA GLY A 134 3.32 -13.32 5.64
C GLY A 134 3.46 -13.12 4.13
N SER A 135 2.82 -13.95 3.32
CA SER A 135 2.74 -13.77 1.86
C SER A 135 2.10 -12.43 1.51
N LEU A 136 0.97 -12.09 2.14
CA LEU A 136 0.30 -10.79 1.92
C LEU A 136 1.21 -9.61 2.31
N MET A 137 2.01 -9.74 3.38
CA MET A 137 2.99 -8.71 3.75
C MET A 137 4.10 -8.57 2.70
N ASN A 138 4.62 -9.68 2.17
CA ASN A 138 5.66 -9.67 1.16
C ASN A 138 5.16 -9.09 -0.18
N ASP A 139 3.95 -9.47 -0.61
CA ASP A 139 3.31 -8.91 -1.80
C ASP A 139 3.06 -7.39 -1.66
N SER A 140 2.76 -6.95 -0.43
CA SER A 140 2.64 -5.52 -0.12
C SER A 140 3.98 -4.80 -0.24
N GLN A 141 5.07 -5.37 0.30
CA GLN A 141 6.42 -4.81 0.14
C GLN A 141 6.81 -4.68 -1.34
N GLU A 142 6.57 -5.72 -2.14
CA GLU A 142 6.88 -5.68 -3.58
C GLU A 142 6.07 -4.61 -4.31
N SER A 143 4.79 -4.47 -3.96
CA SER A 143 3.94 -3.40 -4.52
C SER A 143 4.41 -2.01 -4.11
N CYS A 144 4.83 -1.81 -2.85
CA CYS A 144 5.41 -0.55 -2.39
C CYS A 144 6.72 -0.22 -3.14
N ASP A 145 7.57 -1.21 -3.38
CA ASP A 145 8.85 -1.05 -4.10
C ASP A 145 8.63 -0.79 -5.60
N LYS A 146 7.84 -1.63 -6.28
CA LYS A 146 7.74 -1.61 -7.76
C LYS A 146 6.62 -0.74 -8.30
N LEU A 147 5.48 -0.68 -7.62
CA LEU A 147 4.29 0.03 -8.10
C LEU A 147 4.12 1.40 -7.45
N PHE A 148 4.37 1.54 -6.16
CA PHE A 148 4.27 2.85 -5.48
C PHE A 148 5.57 3.63 -5.47
N ASP A 149 6.70 2.94 -5.62
CA ASP A 149 8.05 3.52 -5.61
C ASP A 149 8.32 4.32 -4.32
N CYS A 150 7.91 3.74 -3.19
CA CYS A 150 8.10 4.31 -1.85
C CYS A 150 9.04 3.47 -0.97
N SER A 151 9.73 2.49 -1.52
CA SER A 151 10.80 1.80 -0.77
C SER A 151 12.13 2.54 -0.91
N CYS A 152 13.19 1.96 -0.38
CA CYS A 152 14.57 2.36 -0.65
C CYS A 152 15.51 1.15 -0.49
N THR A 153 16.80 1.33 -0.80
CA THR A 153 17.78 0.23 -0.74
C THR A 153 17.87 -0.34 0.67
N GLU A 154 17.88 0.52 1.68
CA GLU A 154 17.88 0.17 3.11
C GLU A 154 16.69 -0.71 3.49
N LEU A 155 15.47 -0.29 3.12
CA LEU A 155 14.25 -1.02 3.46
C LEU A 155 14.18 -2.38 2.76
N ASN A 156 14.59 -2.44 1.49
CA ASN A 156 14.60 -3.67 0.71
C ASN A 156 15.61 -4.68 1.30
N GLU A 157 16.82 -4.22 1.63
CA GLU A 157 17.85 -5.02 2.28
C GLU A 157 17.39 -5.52 3.66
N LEU A 158 16.79 -4.64 4.48
CA LEU A 158 16.30 -5.00 5.80
C LEU A 158 15.16 -6.03 5.74
N CYS A 159 14.21 -5.88 4.82
CA CYS A 159 13.14 -6.87 4.62
C CYS A 159 13.70 -8.23 4.16
N GLN A 160 14.72 -8.23 3.30
CA GLN A 160 15.40 -9.45 2.87
C GLN A 160 16.07 -10.15 4.06
N ILE A 161 16.91 -9.43 4.82
CA ILE A 161 17.62 -9.97 5.98
C ILE A 161 16.63 -10.46 7.04
N ALA A 162 15.52 -9.75 7.25
CA ALA A 162 14.48 -10.18 8.17
C ALA A 162 13.92 -11.57 7.77
N ARG A 163 13.59 -11.79 6.50
CA ARG A 163 13.12 -13.10 6.01
C ARG A 163 14.18 -14.19 6.16
N GLU A 164 15.43 -13.89 5.79
CA GLU A 164 16.57 -14.82 5.96
C GLU A 164 16.84 -15.16 7.43
N SER A 165 16.43 -14.30 8.36
CA SER A 165 16.59 -14.49 9.81
C SER A 165 15.34 -15.09 10.49
N GLY A 166 14.37 -15.57 9.69
CA GLY A 166 13.22 -16.34 10.18
C GLY A 166 11.90 -15.59 10.27
N SER A 167 11.80 -14.37 9.71
CA SER A 167 10.49 -13.74 9.53
C SER A 167 9.69 -14.43 8.42
N ILE A 168 8.39 -14.62 8.66
CA ILE A 168 7.42 -15.19 7.71
C ILE A 168 7.05 -14.16 6.63
N GLY A 169 6.99 -12.88 7.01
CA GLY A 169 6.73 -11.77 6.09
C GLY A 169 7.25 -10.45 6.64
N SER A 170 7.81 -9.62 5.77
CA SER A 170 8.44 -8.35 6.14
C SER A 170 8.17 -7.28 5.10
N ARG A 171 7.81 -6.08 5.57
CA ARG A 171 7.50 -4.91 4.74
C ARG A 171 7.86 -3.60 5.43
N LEU A 172 8.02 -2.53 4.65
CA LEU A 172 8.07 -1.17 5.17
C LEU A 172 6.78 -0.80 5.90
N THR A 173 6.85 0.18 6.80
CA THR A 173 5.67 0.76 7.47
C THR A 173 5.81 2.28 7.58
N GLY A 174 4.68 2.98 7.56
CA GLY A 174 4.65 4.43 7.41
C GLY A 174 4.73 4.87 5.95
N ALA A 175 5.27 6.08 5.71
CA ALA A 175 5.27 6.69 4.39
C ALA A 175 6.23 6.04 3.39
N GLY A 176 7.31 5.40 3.86
CA GLY A 176 8.39 4.88 3.03
C GLY A 176 9.53 5.89 2.82
N TRP A 177 10.35 5.66 1.78
CA TRP A 177 11.60 6.37 1.48
C TRP A 177 12.58 6.40 2.67
N GLY A 178 12.60 5.31 3.43
CA GLY A 178 13.29 5.19 4.72
C GLY A 178 12.31 4.89 5.86
N GLY A 179 12.76 5.10 7.10
CA GLY A 179 11.96 4.83 8.29
C GLY A 179 12.04 3.36 8.73
N CYS A 180 10.90 2.74 8.99
CA CYS A 180 10.83 1.45 9.68
C CYS A 180 10.29 0.33 8.80
N THR A 181 10.64 -0.90 9.17
CA THR A 181 10.01 -2.13 8.67
C THR A 181 9.24 -2.83 9.79
N ILE A 182 8.21 -3.59 9.44
CA ILE A 182 7.51 -4.51 10.34
C ILE A 182 7.65 -5.95 9.81
N SER A 183 7.97 -6.87 10.72
CA SER A 183 8.25 -8.28 10.39
C SER A 183 7.40 -9.21 11.27
N LEU A 184 6.72 -10.17 10.65
CA LEU A 184 5.99 -11.24 11.32
C LEU A 184 6.97 -12.35 11.67
N VAL A 185 7.14 -12.65 12.96
CA VAL A 185 8.15 -13.60 13.46
C VAL A 185 7.49 -14.52 14.50
N PRO A 186 7.72 -15.85 14.46
CA PRO A 186 7.29 -16.75 15.52
C PRO A 186 7.86 -16.33 16.87
N GLU A 187 7.04 -16.36 17.92
CA GLU A 187 7.45 -15.87 19.25
C GLU A 187 8.73 -16.55 19.76
N SER A 188 8.87 -17.85 19.56
CA SER A 188 10.05 -18.62 19.96
C SER A 188 11.34 -18.27 19.19
N MET A 189 11.25 -17.50 18.11
CA MET A 189 12.37 -17.10 17.27
C MET A 189 12.80 -15.64 17.48
N VAL A 190 12.06 -14.86 18.26
CA VAL A 190 12.26 -13.39 18.38
C VAL A 190 13.69 -13.04 18.81
N ASP A 191 14.25 -13.69 19.82
CA ASP A 191 15.59 -13.36 20.32
C ASP A 191 16.68 -13.62 19.26
N ASN A 192 16.59 -14.76 18.57
CA ASN A 192 17.51 -15.12 17.50
C ASN A 192 17.35 -14.17 16.30
N PHE A 193 16.11 -13.84 15.93
CA PHE A 193 15.81 -12.88 14.87
C PHE A 193 16.44 -11.51 15.16
N ILE A 194 16.25 -10.98 16.37
CA ILE A 194 16.80 -9.67 16.76
C ILE A 194 18.33 -9.70 16.70
N LYS A 195 18.96 -10.76 17.23
CA LYS A 195 20.41 -10.94 17.18
C LYS A 195 20.91 -10.93 15.73
N ASP A 196 20.30 -11.75 14.87
CA ASP A 196 20.69 -11.90 13.48
C ASP A 196 20.54 -10.60 12.70
N VAL A 197 19.45 -9.84 12.89
CA VAL A 197 19.25 -8.55 12.21
C VAL A 197 20.26 -7.51 12.69
N LYS A 198 20.56 -7.46 14.01
CA LYS A 198 21.61 -6.58 14.55
C LYS A 198 22.97 -6.87 13.91
N GLU A 199 23.32 -8.14 13.76
CA GLU A 199 24.61 -8.54 13.17
C GLU A 199 24.65 -8.33 11.64
N LYS A 200 23.64 -8.84 10.92
CA LYS A 200 23.65 -8.92 9.45
C LYS A 200 23.33 -7.59 8.77
N TYR A 201 22.49 -6.74 9.37
CA TYR A 201 22.11 -5.45 8.80
C TYR A 201 22.85 -4.31 9.49
N TYR A 202 22.54 -4.04 10.77
CA TYR A 202 23.07 -2.86 11.46
C TYR A 202 24.59 -2.91 11.66
N GLY A 203 25.13 -4.07 12.06
CA GLY A 203 26.57 -4.25 12.26
C GLY A 203 27.38 -4.10 10.97
N LYS A 204 26.79 -4.42 9.81
CA LYS A 204 27.45 -4.24 8.50
C LYS A 204 27.29 -2.83 7.95
N ARG A 205 26.06 -2.30 7.96
CA ARG A 205 25.72 -1.03 7.31
C ARG A 205 26.08 0.19 8.17
N TYR A 206 26.03 0.04 9.49
CA TYR A 206 26.24 1.12 10.46
C TYR A 206 27.21 0.66 11.58
N PRO A 207 28.48 0.35 11.27
CA PRO A 207 29.42 -0.27 12.21
C PRO A 207 29.79 0.59 13.43
N ASN A 208 29.48 1.89 13.38
CA ASN A 208 29.82 2.85 14.42
C ASN A 208 28.66 3.16 15.37
N LEU A 209 27.52 2.46 15.26
CA LEU A 209 26.42 2.62 16.21
C LEU A 209 26.87 2.23 17.62
N THR A 210 26.51 3.06 18.59
CA THR A 210 26.63 2.71 20.00
C THR A 210 25.70 1.54 20.35
N GLN A 211 25.99 0.87 21.46
CA GLN A 211 25.13 -0.23 21.93
C GLN A 211 23.70 0.24 22.23
N GLU A 212 23.53 1.48 22.69
CA GLU A 212 22.22 2.07 22.95
C GLU A 212 21.43 2.32 21.65
N GLU A 213 22.05 2.93 20.64
CA GLU A 213 21.41 3.15 19.34
C GLU A 213 21.02 1.82 18.67
N LEU A 214 21.90 0.82 18.75
CA LEU A 214 21.62 -0.53 18.23
C LEU A 214 20.43 -1.18 18.96
N ASN A 215 20.31 -0.98 20.28
CA ASN A 215 19.18 -1.49 21.06
C ASN A 215 17.87 -0.77 20.74
N ASN A 216 17.93 0.52 20.40
CA ASN A 216 16.76 1.30 20.01
C ASN A 216 16.35 1.09 18.53
N SER A 217 17.21 0.48 17.73
CA SER A 217 16.97 0.27 16.29
C SER A 217 16.04 -0.90 15.98
N ILE A 218 15.87 -1.85 16.91
CA ILE A 218 15.03 -3.04 16.72
C ILE A 218 14.46 -3.51 18.06
N PHE A 219 13.15 -3.76 18.09
CA PHE A 219 12.43 -4.26 19.25
C PHE A 219 11.25 -5.13 18.82
N SER A 220 10.83 -6.05 19.70
CA SER A 220 9.58 -6.80 19.53
C SER A 220 8.42 -6.04 20.17
N THR A 221 7.23 -6.15 19.59
CA THR A 221 6.02 -5.51 20.13
C THR A 221 4.81 -6.44 20.03
N ARG A 222 3.77 -6.11 20.81
CA ARG A 222 2.42 -6.70 20.74
C ARG A 222 1.41 -5.55 20.65
N PRO A 223 0.19 -5.76 20.13
CA PRO A 223 -0.84 -4.73 20.11
C PRO A 223 -1.04 -4.12 21.50
N GLY A 224 -0.75 -2.83 21.63
CA GLY A 224 -0.90 -2.07 22.87
C GLY A 224 -2.25 -1.37 22.97
N SER A 225 -2.57 -0.88 24.16
CA SER A 225 -3.75 -0.04 24.38
C SER A 225 -3.62 1.32 23.67
N GLY A 226 -4.77 1.92 23.34
CA GLY A 226 -4.82 3.29 22.85
C GLY A 226 -4.54 4.34 23.92
N MET A 227 -4.80 5.61 23.60
CA MET A 227 -4.61 6.73 24.51
C MET A 227 -5.47 6.58 25.79
N TYR A 228 -4.87 6.84 26.94
CA TYR A 228 -5.54 6.89 28.24
C TYR A 228 -5.06 8.11 29.03
N LEU A 229 -5.90 8.58 29.96
CA LEU A 229 -5.54 9.59 30.94
C LEU A 229 -5.21 8.90 32.26
N TYR A 230 -4.02 9.15 32.80
CA TYR A 230 -3.68 8.74 34.17
C TYR A 230 -4.02 9.86 35.14
N SER A 231 -5.02 9.65 36.00
CA SER A 231 -5.24 10.50 37.17
C SER A 231 -4.30 10.05 38.29
N VAL A 232 -3.41 10.94 38.70
CA VAL A 232 -2.52 10.77 39.86
C VAL A 232 -3.21 11.30 41.11
#